data_AF-A0A3D8I0G9-F1
#
_entry.id   AF-A0A3D8I0G9-F1
#
_cell.length_a   1.000
_cell.length_b   1.000
_cell.length_c   1.000
_cell.angle_alpha   90.00
_cell.angle_beta   90.00
_cell.angle_gamma   90.00
#
_symmetry.space_group_name_H-M   'P 1'
#
loop_
_entity.id
_entity.type
_entity.pdbx_description
1 polymer ?
#
loop_
_entity_poly.entity_id
_entity_poly.type
_entity_poly.pdbx_seq_one_letter_code
_entity_poly.pdbx_strand_id
1 'polypeptide(L)'
;MNCFLKSSIELANQKDYLDQLFRVYPMSPDNIREIDSIKWDRFEKAFSVNEQEKIIESLLDFDLFPIKDSYIAYLRRDKSAIKRNPATIARICGRLKEMGLNKIYENLSQPKETNRQIGPLFKRWVNSGILGIQPVSLEVFKNTNENAILNASDSAMQEFAKEHLGYTRLKGLDFIARFNGKMILGEAKFLSDFGGHQNAQLEDAISLLNTSLTPNIIKVAILDGVCYIQGKNKMFETLTKGYQNHNILSALLLRDFLYQV
;
A
#
# COMPACT_ATOMS: atom_id res chain seq x y z
N MET A 1 -16.08 22.43 7.75
CA MET A 1 -15.59 21.17 7.15
C MET A 1 -15.69 21.26 5.63
N ASN A 2 -14.61 20.91 4.94
CA ASN A 2 -14.51 20.78 3.48
C ASN A 2 -15.65 19.87 2.96
N CYS A 3 -16.26 20.25 1.85
CA CYS A 3 -17.43 19.55 1.30
C CYS A 3 -17.12 18.10 0.96
N PHE A 4 -15.97 17.80 0.35
CA PHE A 4 -15.61 16.43 -0.02
C PHE A 4 -15.32 15.54 1.18
N LEU A 5 -14.74 16.09 2.26
CA LEU A 5 -14.58 15.35 3.51
C LEU A 5 -15.95 15.00 4.11
N LYS A 6 -16.87 15.98 4.14
CA LYS A 6 -18.25 15.76 4.60
C LYS A 6 -18.94 14.66 3.78
N SER A 7 -18.89 14.76 2.45
CA SER A 7 -19.50 13.79 1.55
C SER A 7 -18.86 12.40 1.65
N SER A 8 -17.56 12.31 1.93
CA SER A 8 -16.89 11.02 2.14
C SER A 8 -17.37 10.34 3.43
N ILE A 9 -17.54 11.12 4.50
CA ILE A 9 -18.12 10.62 5.76
C ILE A 9 -19.57 10.18 5.55
N GLU A 10 -20.39 10.99 4.86
CA GLU A 10 -21.79 10.62 4.55
C GLU A 10 -21.86 9.35 3.70
N LEU A 11 -21.04 9.25 2.66
CA LEU A 11 -20.93 8.07 1.80
C LEU A 11 -20.62 6.83 2.64
N ALA A 12 -19.63 6.90 3.53
CA ALA A 12 -19.20 5.76 4.34
C ALA A 12 -20.22 5.27 5.37
N ASN A 13 -21.12 6.14 5.86
CA ASN A 13 -22.05 5.81 6.95
C ASN A 13 -23.51 5.65 6.51
N GLN A 14 -23.86 6.02 5.27
CA GLN A 14 -25.27 6.07 4.82
C GLN A 14 -25.53 5.38 3.47
N LYS A 15 -24.52 4.80 2.84
CA LYS A 15 -24.63 4.22 1.48
C LYS A 15 -23.88 2.88 1.35
N ASP A 16 -23.93 2.31 0.15
CA ASP A 16 -23.22 1.12 -0.33
C ASP A 16 -21.70 1.34 -0.48
N TYR A 17 -21.07 1.98 0.51
CA TYR A 17 -19.68 2.43 0.44
C TYR A 17 -18.69 1.31 0.11
N LEU A 18 -18.79 0.18 0.82
CA LEU A 18 -17.89 -0.96 0.62
C LEU A 18 -18.08 -1.61 -0.76
N ASP A 19 -19.32 -1.67 -1.25
CA ASP A 19 -19.64 -2.22 -2.58
C ASP A 19 -19.06 -1.33 -3.69
N GLN A 20 -19.13 0.00 -3.50
CA GLN A 20 -18.49 0.94 -4.41
C GLN A 20 -16.96 0.88 -4.31
N LEU A 21 -16.40 0.76 -3.11
CA LEU A 21 -14.95 0.61 -2.90
C LEU A 21 -14.40 -0.65 -3.55
N PHE A 22 -15.19 -1.73 -3.64
CA PHE A 22 -14.77 -2.94 -4.34
C PHE A 22 -14.39 -2.69 -5.81
N ARG A 23 -14.94 -1.63 -6.43
CA ARG A 23 -14.56 -1.20 -7.78
C ARG A 23 -13.18 -0.55 -7.84
N VAL A 24 -12.74 0.05 -6.74
CA VAL A 24 -11.41 0.67 -6.60
C VAL A 24 -10.38 -0.37 -6.15
N TYR A 25 -10.77 -1.21 -5.19
CA TYR A 25 -9.92 -2.23 -4.57
C TYR A 25 -10.52 -3.62 -4.75
N PRO A 26 -10.55 -4.17 -5.98
CA PRO A 26 -11.09 -5.50 -6.22
C PRO A 26 -10.18 -6.54 -5.56
N MET A 27 -10.68 -7.16 -4.50
CA MET A 27 -10.01 -8.28 -3.86
C MET A 27 -10.11 -9.48 -4.81
N SER A 28 -8.97 -9.96 -5.29
CA SER A 28 -8.95 -11.19 -6.09
C SER A 28 -9.28 -12.38 -5.17
N PRO A 29 -10.04 -13.38 -5.64
CA PRO A 29 -10.10 -14.65 -4.93
C PRO A 29 -8.67 -15.15 -4.73
N ASP A 30 -8.36 -15.60 -3.52
CA ASP A 30 -7.04 -15.97 -3.05
C ASP A 30 -6.38 -17.03 -3.95
N ASN A 31 -5.72 -16.60 -5.02
CA ASN A 31 -4.85 -17.49 -5.77
C ASN A 31 -3.65 -17.78 -4.87
N ILE A 32 -3.58 -19.03 -4.45
CA ILE A 32 -2.44 -19.63 -3.75
C ILE A 32 -1.16 -19.20 -4.48
N ARG A 33 -0.15 -18.74 -3.73
CA ARG A 33 1.16 -18.40 -4.31
C ARG A 33 1.76 -19.66 -4.91
N GLU A 34 2.14 -19.58 -6.18
CA GLU A 34 2.92 -20.63 -6.83
C GLU A 34 4.31 -20.72 -6.18
N ILE A 35 4.67 -21.93 -5.77
CA ILE A 35 5.96 -22.23 -5.16
C ILE A 35 6.89 -22.70 -6.26
N ASP A 36 8.03 -22.04 -6.39
CA ASP A 36 9.12 -22.45 -7.27
C ASP A 36 9.58 -23.88 -6.89
N SER A 37 9.40 -24.82 -7.82
CA SER A 37 9.70 -26.24 -7.60
C SER A 37 11.16 -26.49 -7.29
N ILE A 38 12.08 -25.73 -7.89
CA ILE A 38 13.53 -25.86 -7.64
C ILE A 38 13.86 -25.44 -6.21
N LYS A 39 13.26 -24.33 -5.73
CA LYS A 39 13.42 -23.89 -4.35
C LYS A 39 12.82 -24.89 -3.37
N TRP A 40 11.65 -25.45 -3.71
CA TRP A 40 10.96 -26.45 -2.88
C TRP A 40 11.79 -27.73 -2.75
N ASP A 41 12.26 -28.30 -3.86
CA ASP A 41 13.07 -29.52 -3.88
C ASP A 41 14.34 -29.36 -3.03
N ARG A 42 14.97 -28.18 -3.07
CA ARG A 42 16.14 -27.88 -2.24
C ARG A 42 15.79 -27.89 -0.74
N PHE A 43 14.66 -27.29 -0.37
CA PHE A 43 14.17 -27.32 1.01
C PHE A 43 13.82 -28.74 1.45
N GLU A 44 13.07 -29.49 0.65
CA GLU A 44 12.63 -30.86 0.97
C GLU A 44 13.82 -31.81 1.16
N LYS A 45 14.84 -31.71 0.31
CA LYS A 45 16.10 -32.43 0.49
C LYS A 45 16.74 -32.10 1.83
N ALA A 46 16.95 -30.81 2.14
CA ALA A 46 17.53 -30.40 3.42
C ALA A 46 16.69 -30.85 4.63
N PHE A 47 15.37 -30.85 4.50
CA PHE A 47 14.42 -31.25 5.54
C PHE A 47 14.48 -32.76 5.81
N SER A 48 14.54 -33.59 4.77
CA SER A 48 14.61 -35.06 4.90
C SER A 48 15.90 -35.55 5.55
N VAL A 49 17.04 -34.92 5.24
CA VAL A 49 18.34 -35.23 5.88
C VAL A 49 18.58 -34.45 7.18
N ASN A 50 17.61 -33.63 7.61
CA ASN A 50 17.68 -32.83 8.83
C ASN A 50 18.90 -31.89 8.92
N GLU A 51 19.27 -31.27 7.80
CA GLU A 51 20.34 -30.29 7.76
C GLU A 51 19.85 -28.91 8.19
N GLN A 52 19.85 -28.65 9.51
CA GLN A 52 19.20 -27.49 10.13
C GLN A 52 19.59 -26.13 9.53
N GLU A 53 20.88 -25.89 9.25
CA GLU A 53 21.32 -24.64 8.62
C GLU A 53 20.70 -24.48 7.22
N LYS A 54 20.80 -25.52 6.39
CA LYS A 54 20.27 -25.53 5.02
C LYS A 54 18.74 -25.43 4.97
N ILE A 55 18.05 -25.98 5.97
CA ILE A 55 16.59 -25.85 6.12
C ILE A 55 16.22 -24.37 6.20
N ILE A 56 16.86 -23.64 7.13
CA ILE A 56 16.57 -22.21 7.34
C ILE A 56 17.02 -21.38 6.14
N GLU A 57 18.23 -21.60 5.63
CA GLU A 57 18.73 -20.90 4.44
C GLU A 57 17.78 -21.06 3.24
N SER A 58 17.29 -22.28 3.01
CA SER A 58 16.36 -22.56 1.91
C SER A 58 15.02 -21.87 2.11
N LEU A 59 14.48 -21.88 3.34
CA LEU A 59 13.21 -21.24 3.66
C LEU A 59 13.27 -19.70 3.56
N LEU A 60 14.42 -19.09 3.81
CA LEU A 60 14.61 -17.64 3.71
C LEU A 60 14.54 -17.12 2.26
N ASP A 61 14.65 -17.99 1.26
CA ASP A 61 14.58 -17.61 -0.16
C ASP A 61 13.12 -17.57 -0.71
N PHE A 62 12.13 -17.95 0.11
CA PHE A 62 10.71 -17.77 -0.18
C PHE A 62 10.19 -16.42 0.33
N ASP A 63 9.09 -15.95 -0.25
CA ASP A 63 8.41 -14.71 0.13
C ASP A 63 7.84 -14.75 1.56
N LEU A 64 7.33 -15.90 1.97
CA LEU A 64 6.80 -16.16 3.31
C LEU A 64 7.72 -17.13 4.05
N PHE A 65 7.65 -17.07 5.37
CA PHE A 65 8.24 -18.08 6.24
C PHE A 65 7.09 -18.89 6.86
N PRO A 66 7.18 -20.23 6.93
CA PRO A 66 6.04 -21.08 7.28
C PRO A 66 5.60 -20.95 8.75
N ILE A 67 6.40 -20.31 9.61
CA ILE A 67 6.04 -19.99 11.00
C ILE A 67 6.21 -18.50 11.28
N LYS A 68 5.37 -17.98 12.18
CA LYS A 68 5.59 -16.66 12.80
C LYS A 68 6.64 -16.81 13.91
N ASP A 69 7.81 -16.21 13.71
CA ASP A 69 8.89 -16.14 14.68
C ASP A 69 9.66 -14.82 14.49
N SER A 70 9.89 -14.09 15.58
CA SER A 70 10.43 -12.72 15.54
C SER A 70 11.88 -12.68 15.02
N TYR A 71 12.63 -13.77 15.13
CA TYR A 71 14.03 -13.82 14.70
C TYR A 71 14.20 -13.98 13.18
N ILE A 72 13.16 -14.40 12.45
CA ILE A 72 13.23 -14.61 10.99
C ILE A 72 13.59 -13.31 10.26
N ALA A 73 13.06 -12.18 10.70
CA ALA A 73 13.35 -10.89 10.12
C ALA A 73 14.83 -10.47 10.30
N TYR A 74 15.48 -10.95 11.36
CA TYR A 74 16.92 -10.75 11.58
C TYR A 74 17.73 -11.68 10.68
N LEU A 75 17.41 -12.98 10.67
CA LEU A 75 18.11 -13.99 9.86
C LEU A 75 18.05 -13.71 8.35
N ARG A 76 16.95 -13.12 7.87
CA ARG A 76 16.82 -12.72 6.46
C ARG A 76 17.78 -11.58 6.08
N ARG A 77 18.10 -10.68 7.02
CA ARG A 77 19.00 -9.54 6.81
C ARG A 77 20.47 -9.92 7.00
N ASP A 78 20.75 -10.82 7.93
CA ASP A 78 22.08 -11.36 8.17
C ASP A 78 22.07 -12.90 8.15
N LYS A 79 22.35 -13.47 6.98
CA LYS A 79 22.42 -14.93 6.79
C LYS A 79 23.53 -15.58 7.62
N SER A 80 24.61 -14.85 7.94
CA SER A 80 25.71 -15.40 8.74
C SER A 80 25.31 -15.68 10.19
N ALA A 81 24.21 -15.05 10.66
CA ALA A 81 23.65 -15.29 11.98
C ALA A 81 23.10 -16.72 12.16
N ILE A 82 22.82 -17.46 11.08
CA ILE A 82 22.40 -18.86 11.15
C ILE A 82 23.48 -19.70 11.84
N LYS A 83 24.74 -19.55 11.42
CA LYS A 83 25.88 -20.27 11.99
C LYS A 83 26.26 -19.80 13.38
N ARG A 84 26.09 -18.50 13.67
CA ARG A 84 26.41 -17.92 14.98
C ARG A 84 25.40 -18.31 16.08
N ASN A 85 24.19 -18.75 15.72
CA ASN A 85 23.09 -18.96 16.68
C ASN A 85 22.47 -20.37 16.58
N PRO A 86 23.26 -21.46 16.75
CA PRO A 86 22.79 -22.83 16.49
C PRO A 86 21.59 -23.24 17.37
N ALA A 87 21.51 -22.79 18.63
CA ALA A 87 20.38 -23.11 19.51
C ALA A 87 19.05 -22.51 19.01
N THR A 88 19.08 -21.28 18.48
CA THR A 88 17.90 -20.64 17.88
C THR A 88 17.46 -21.38 16.63
N ILE A 89 18.41 -21.80 15.79
CA ILE A 89 18.15 -22.57 14.58
C ILE A 89 17.55 -23.93 14.91
N ALA A 90 18.10 -24.64 15.90
CA ALA A 90 17.56 -25.92 16.36
C ALA A 90 16.12 -25.78 16.87
N ARG A 91 15.82 -24.74 17.66
CA ARG A 91 14.46 -24.45 18.14
C ARG A 91 13.48 -24.21 16.99
N ILE A 92 13.87 -23.40 16.00
CA ILE A 92 13.03 -23.13 14.82
C ILE A 92 12.82 -24.40 14.00
N CYS A 93 13.88 -25.18 13.75
CA CYS A 93 13.79 -26.45 13.03
C CYS A 93 12.92 -27.47 13.76
N GLY A 94 12.95 -27.52 15.10
CA GLY A 94 12.04 -28.34 15.91
C GLY A 94 10.57 -28.03 15.62
N ARG A 95 10.20 -26.74 15.63
CA ARG A 95 8.83 -26.29 15.29
C ARG A 95 8.44 -26.64 13.86
N LEU A 96 9.37 -26.54 12.91
CA LEU A 96 9.11 -26.92 11.51
C LEU A 96 8.85 -28.42 11.37
N LYS A 97 9.60 -29.25 12.11
CA LYS A 97 9.38 -30.70 12.13
C LYS A 97 8.03 -31.09 12.71
N GLU A 98 7.66 -30.48 13.83
CA GLU A 98 6.34 -30.68 14.45
C GLU A 98 5.19 -30.29 13.50
N MET A 99 5.39 -29.25 12.69
CA MET A 99 4.43 -28.79 11.69
C MET A 99 4.26 -29.77 10.52
N GLY A 100 5.34 -30.41 10.07
CA GLY A 100 5.33 -31.35 8.96
C GLY A 100 5.31 -30.69 7.57
N LEU A 101 5.73 -31.46 6.56
CA LEU A 101 6.00 -30.97 5.20
C LEU A 101 4.76 -30.35 4.53
N ASN A 102 3.61 -31.01 4.62
CA ASN A 102 2.36 -30.55 3.99
C ASN A 102 1.95 -29.17 4.51
N LYS A 103 1.99 -28.97 5.84
CA LYS A 103 1.60 -27.70 6.45
C LYS A 103 2.61 -26.60 6.17
N ILE A 104 3.90 -26.94 6.05
CA ILE A 104 4.92 -25.99 5.58
C ILE A 104 4.61 -25.51 4.17
N TYR A 105 4.31 -26.43 3.24
CA TYR A 105 3.95 -26.08 1.87
C TYR A 105 2.74 -25.15 1.83
N GLU A 106 1.66 -25.52 2.53
CA GLU A 106 0.44 -24.70 2.65
C GLU A 106 0.72 -23.29 3.15
N ASN A 107 1.58 -23.15 4.17
CA ASN A 107 1.90 -21.84 4.74
C ASN A 107 2.78 -20.99 3.81
N LEU A 108 3.68 -21.61 3.05
CA LEU A 108 4.49 -20.91 2.04
C LEU A 108 3.63 -20.44 0.87
N SER A 109 2.64 -21.25 0.49
CA SER A 109 1.76 -21.02 -0.64
C SER A 109 0.60 -20.09 -0.30
N GLN A 110 0.52 -19.56 0.93
CA GLN A 110 -0.50 -18.59 1.29
C GLN A 110 -0.49 -17.39 0.33
N PRO A 111 -1.67 -16.88 -0.04
CA PRO A 111 -1.81 -15.71 -0.91
C PRO A 111 -1.06 -14.52 -0.31
N LYS A 112 -0.71 -13.55 -1.16
CA LYS A 112 -0.14 -12.28 -0.66
C LYS A 112 -1.14 -11.65 0.30
N GLU A 113 -0.68 -11.18 1.45
CA GLU A 113 -1.52 -10.44 2.40
C GLU A 113 -2.29 -9.32 1.68
N THR A 114 -3.59 -9.20 1.95
CA THR A 114 -4.51 -8.20 1.39
C THR A 114 -3.89 -6.79 1.32
N ASN A 115 -3.26 -6.34 2.41
CA ASN A 115 -2.64 -5.02 2.50
C ASN A 115 -1.50 -4.80 1.49
N ARG A 116 -0.80 -5.88 1.09
CA ARG A 116 0.23 -5.82 0.04
C ARG A 116 -0.36 -5.86 -1.38
N GLN A 117 -1.57 -6.40 -1.54
CA GLN A 117 -2.28 -6.43 -2.82
C GLN A 117 -2.95 -5.09 -3.14
N ILE A 118 -3.40 -4.36 -2.12
CA ILE A 118 -4.19 -3.12 -2.25
C ILE A 118 -3.40 -1.97 -2.89
N GLY A 119 -2.10 -1.83 -2.57
CA GLY A 119 -1.29 -0.67 -2.98
C GLY A 119 -1.37 -0.35 -4.49
N PRO A 120 -1.12 -1.33 -5.39
CA PRO A 120 -1.22 -1.11 -6.83
C PRO A 120 -2.64 -0.86 -7.37
N LEU A 121 -3.70 -1.22 -6.63
CA LEU A 121 -5.07 -1.20 -7.14
C LEU A 121 -5.56 0.21 -7.40
N PHE A 122 -5.23 1.17 -6.52
CA PHE A 122 -5.60 2.57 -6.73
C PHE A 122 -5.05 3.10 -8.07
N LYS A 123 -3.77 2.88 -8.35
CA LYS A 123 -3.16 3.30 -9.64
C LYS A 123 -3.79 2.61 -10.83
N ARG A 124 -4.04 1.30 -10.73
CA ARG A 124 -4.73 0.55 -11.80
C ARG A 124 -6.12 1.11 -12.06
N TRP A 125 -6.85 1.46 -11.00
CA TRP A 125 -8.17 2.06 -11.09
C TRP A 125 -8.12 3.42 -11.78
N VAL A 126 -7.22 4.32 -11.37
CA VAL A 126 -6.98 5.61 -12.03
C VAL A 126 -6.62 5.42 -13.52
N ASN A 127 -5.71 4.49 -13.82
CA ASN A 127 -5.21 4.18 -15.16
C ASN A 127 -6.23 3.51 -16.08
N SER A 128 -7.39 3.07 -15.57
CA SER A 128 -8.47 2.56 -16.42
C SER A 128 -9.19 3.66 -17.20
N GLY A 129 -8.98 4.94 -16.85
CA GLY A 129 -9.69 6.08 -17.42
C GLY A 129 -11.08 6.33 -16.83
N ILE A 130 -11.45 5.61 -15.75
CA ILE A 130 -12.73 5.75 -15.04
C ILE A 130 -12.99 7.17 -14.53
N LEU A 131 -11.93 7.95 -14.32
CA LEU A 131 -12.01 9.36 -13.93
C LEU A 131 -12.42 10.29 -15.07
N GLY A 132 -12.71 9.77 -16.27
CA GLY A 132 -13.24 10.54 -17.41
C GLY A 132 -12.19 10.95 -18.45
N ILE A 133 -10.90 10.74 -18.17
CA ILE A 133 -9.80 10.94 -19.13
C ILE A 133 -8.80 9.79 -19.02
N GLN A 134 -8.12 9.48 -20.12
CA GLN A 134 -7.03 8.49 -20.13
C GLN A 134 -5.75 9.12 -19.55
N PRO A 135 -5.13 8.49 -18.53
CA PRO A 135 -3.85 8.97 -18.03
C PRO A 135 -2.75 8.94 -19.09
N VAL A 136 -1.89 9.96 -19.07
CA VAL A 136 -0.88 10.21 -20.10
C VAL A 136 0.53 9.97 -19.57
N SER A 137 1.48 9.71 -20.47
CA SER A 137 2.89 9.59 -20.12
C SER A 137 3.46 10.91 -19.58
N LEU A 138 4.61 10.83 -18.91
CA LEU A 138 5.31 12.03 -18.41
C LEU A 138 5.65 13.04 -19.52
N GLU A 139 6.04 12.56 -20.69
CA GLU A 139 6.35 13.42 -21.85
C GLU A 139 5.13 14.21 -22.30
N VAL A 140 3.99 13.55 -22.49
CA VAL A 140 2.74 14.20 -22.86
C VAL A 140 2.28 15.15 -21.75
N PHE A 141 2.38 14.74 -20.48
CA PHE A 141 1.97 15.54 -19.34
C PHE A 141 2.71 16.89 -19.27
N LYS A 142 4.02 16.89 -19.57
CA LYS A 142 4.88 18.08 -19.63
C LYS A 142 4.58 18.98 -20.83
N ASN A 143 4.19 18.39 -21.96
CA ASN A 143 4.03 19.11 -23.24
C ASN A 143 2.60 19.60 -23.51
N THR A 144 1.65 19.34 -22.60
CA THR A 144 0.27 19.84 -22.69
C THR A 144 -0.11 20.68 -21.49
N ASN A 145 -1.06 21.60 -21.68
CA ASN A 145 -1.72 22.36 -20.61
C ASN A 145 -3.15 21.87 -20.35
N GLU A 146 -3.63 20.90 -21.12
CA GLU A 146 -4.97 20.33 -20.94
C GLU A 146 -5.08 19.52 -19.65
N ASN A 147 -6.32 19.16 -19.31
CA ASN A 147 -6.60 18.26 -18.21
C ASN A 147 -5.89 16.93 -18.44
N ALA A 148 -5.09 16.50 -17.46
CA ALA A 148 -4.25 15.33 -17.58
C ALA A 148 -4.06 14.65 -16.23
N ILE A 149 -3.96 13.32 -16.25
CA ILE A 149 -3.51 12.52 -15.11
C ILE A 149 -2.20 11.87 -15.51
N LEU A 150 -1.18 11.95 -14.66
CA LEU A 150 0.14 11.39 -14.95
C LEU A 150 0.16 9.89 -14.67
N ASN A 151 0.41 9.10 -15.72
CA ASN A 151 0.70 7.67 -15.60
C ASN A 151 2.21 7.45 -15.48
N ALA A 152 2.70 7.31 -14.26
CA ALA A 152 4.11 7.06 -13.97
C ALA A 152 4.30 6.24 -12.68
N SER A 153 5.52 5.74 -12.45
CA SER A 153 5.89 5.09 -11.18
C SER A 153 5.85 6.11 -10.03
N ASP A 154 5.78 5.62 -8.78
CA ASP A 154 5.83 6.48 -7.59
C ASP A 154 7.10 7.34 -7.55
N SER A 155 8.23 6.75 -7.95
CA SER A 155 9.53 7.42 -8.02
C SER A 155 9.57 8.49 -9.10
N ALA A 156 9.03 8.22 -10.29
CA ALA A 156 9.00 9.19 -11.38
C ALA A 156 8.06 10.37 -11.07
N MET A 157 6.93 10.12 -10.42
CA MET A 157 6.05 11.19 -9.92
C MET A 157 6.73 12.04 -8.85
N GLN A 158 7.45 11.42 -7.93
CA GLN A 158 8.24 12.14 -6.92
C GLN A 158 9.32 13.01 -7.56
N GLU A 159 10.08 12.48 -8.51
CA GLU A 159 11.12 13.21 -9.24
C GLU A 159 10.54 14.42 -9.96
N PHE A 160 9.44 14.21 -10.71
CA PHE A 160 8.71 15.30 -11.35
C PHE A 160 8.27 16.38 -10.35
N ALA A 161 7.67 15.98 -9.23
CA ALA A 161 7.19 16.89 -8.20
C ALA A 161 8.35 17.66 -7.52
N LYS A 162 9.51 17.02 -7.35
CA LYS A 162 10.70 17.66 -6.78
C LYS A 162 11.26 18.72 -7.73
N GLU A 163 11.33 18.41 -9.02
CA GLU A 163 11.84 19.30 -10.05
C GLU A 163 10.92 20.51 -10.31
N HIS A 164 9.60 20.29 -10.32
CA HIS A 164 8.66 21.30 -10.84
C HIS A 164 7.72 21.90 -9.80
N LEU A 165 7.48 21.22 -8.67
CA LEU A 165 6.40 21.55 -7.73
C LEU A 165 6.92 21.87 -6.32
N GLY A 166 8.24 21.89 -6.13
CA GLY A 166 8.88 22.18 -4.85
C GLY A 166 8.77 21.05 -3.82
N TYR A 167 8.51 19.81 -4.25
CA TYR A 167 8.35 18.66 -3.36
C TYR A 167 9.71 18.21 -2.77
N THR A 168 9.86 18.31 -1.45
CA THR A 168 11.14 18.02 -0.78
C THR A 168 11.19 16.66 -0.07
N ARG A 169 10.07 15.94 0.02
CA ARG A 169 10.03 14.66 0.73
C ARG A 169 10.72 13.55 -0.06
N LEU A 170 11.32 12.62 0.67
CA LEU A 170 11.94 11.40 0.14
C LEU A 170 10.93 10.24 0.07
N LYS A 171 9.73 10.50 -0.46
CA LYS A 171 8.68 9.51 -0.62
C LYS A 171 8.04 9.61 -2.00
N GLY A 172 7.74 8.45 -2.58
CA GLY A 172 6.94 8.33 -3.79
C GLY A 172 5.55 8.94 -3.65
N LEU A 173 4.97 9.41 -4.75
CA LEU A 173 3.62 9.97 -4.80
C LEU A 173 2.67 9.01 -5.51
N ASP A 174 1.47 8.83 -4.95
CA ASP A 174 0.45 7.94 -5.52
C ASP A 174 -0.30 8.57 -6.71
N PHE A 175 -0.40 9.91 -6.76
CA PHE A 175 -1.22 10.62 -7.75
C PHE A 175 -0.67 12.02 -8.10
N ILE A 176 -0.61 12.33 -9.40
CA ILE A 176 -0.40 13.68 -9.93
C ILE A 176 -1.38 13.93 -11.08
N ALA A 177 -2.03 15.09 -11.05
CA ALA A 177 -2.92 15.52 -12.12
C ALA A 177 -2.83 17.02 -12.36
N ARG A 178 -3.38 17.44 -13.49
CA ARG A 178 -3.66 18.84 -13.82
C ARG A 178 -5.11 18.93 -14.28
N PHE A 179 -5.91 19.76 -13.63
CA PHE A 179 -7.28 20.04 -14.03
C PHE A 179 -7.56 21.53 -13.92
N ASN A 180 -8.26 22.10 -14.90
CA ASN A 180 -8.63 23.51 -14.95
C ASN A 180 -7.42 24.45 -14.74
N GLY A 181 -6.26 24.07 -15.31
CA GLY A 181 -5.00 24.79 -15.17
C GLY A 181 -4.31 24.67 -13.80
N LYS A 182 -4.85 23.89 -12.87
CA LYS A 182 -4.30 23.71 -11.51
C LYS A 182 -3.62 22.35 -11.38
N MET A 183 -2.43 22.36 -10.80
CA MET A 183 -1.68 21.15 -10.47
C MET A 183 -2.17 20.54 -9.16
N ILE A 184 -2.34 19.23 -9.14
CA ILE A 184 -2.89 18.46 -8.02
C ILE A 184 -1.91 17.34 -7.67
N LEU A 185 -1.54 17.22 -6.39
CA LEU A 185 -0.73 16.14 -5.85
C LEU A 185 -1.55 15.37 -4.81
N GLY A 186 -1.54 14.05 -4.92
CA GLY A 186 -2.29 13.16 -4.04
C GLY A 186 -1.45 12.04 -3.45
N GLU A 187 -1.78 11.69 -2.21
CA GLU A 187 -1.39 10.44 -1.57
C GLU A 187 -2.66 9.63 -1.34
N ALA A 188 -2.66 8.35 -1.72
CA ALA A 188 -3.79 7.46 -1.61
C ALA A 188 -3.54 6.36 -0.58
N LYS A 189 -4.49 6.14 0.33
CA LYS A 189 -4.38 5.11 1.38
C LYS A 189 -5.74 4.49 1.68
N PHE A 190 -5.80 3.17 1.60
CA PHE A 190 -6.93 2.40 2.11
C PHE A 190 -6.62 1.90 3.52
N LEU A 191 -7.32 2.45 4.51
CA LEU A 191 -7.14 2.19 5.92
C LEU A 191 -8.13 1.10 6.34
N SER A 192 -7.68 -0.15 6.37
CA SER A 192 -8.55 -1.32 6.55
C SER A 192 -8.91 -1.61 8.01
N ASP A 193 -8.14 -1.08 8.96
CA ASP A 193 -8.29 -1.31 10.39
C ASP A 193 -7.68 -0.16 11.21
N PHE A 194 -7.86 -0.17 12.52
CA PHE A 194 -7.30 0.81 13.45
C PHE A 194 -5.94 0.35 14.01
N GLY A 195 -5.05 1.32 14.26
CA GLY A 195 -3.82 1.10 15.04
C GLY A 195 -2.57 0.74 14.23
N GLY A 196 -1.43 0.72 14.93
CA GLY A 196 -0.12 0.29 14.40
C GLY A 196 0.24 0.88 13.04
N HIS A 197 0.44 0.01 12.05
CA HIS A 197 0.81 0.36 10.68
C HIS A 197 -0.22 1.26 9.97
N GLN A 198 -1.51 1.16 10.30
CA GLN A 198 -2.57 1.92 9.66
C GLN A 198 -2.51 3.41 10.09
N ASN A 199 -2.14 3.68 11.33
CA ASN A 199 -1.89 5.06 11.78
C ASN A 199 -0.71 5.68 11.03
N ALA A 200 0.36 4.92 10.77
CA ALA A 200 1.49 5.41 9.99
C ALA A 200 1.08 5.73 8.54
N GLN A 201 0.21 4.91 7.94
CA GLN A 201 -0.36 5.18 6.62
C GLN A 201 -1.23 6.44 6.59
N LEU A 202 -2.01 6.71 7.64
CA LEU A 202 -2.73 7.98 7.76
C LEU A 202 -1.76 9.17 7.85
N GLU A 203 -0.77 9.10 8.74
CA GLU A 203 0.24 10.17 8.90
C GLU A 203 1.02 10.44 7.59
N ASP A 204 1.24 9.41 6.80
CA ASP A 204 1.86 9.51 5.48
C ASP A 204 1.07 10.39 4.50
N ALA A 205 -0.26 10.25 4.48
CA ALA A 205 -1.14 11.08 3.66
C ALA A 205 -1.28 12.49 4.23
N ILE A 206 -1.38 12.61 5.56
CA ILE A 206 -1.44 13.90 6.25
C ILE A 206 -0.15 14.71 6.05
N SER A 207 1.00 14.07 6.07
CA SER A 207 2.28 14.74 5.83
C SER A 207 2.41 15.32 4.43
N LEU A 208 1.72 14.76 3.41
CA LEU A 208 1.61 15.42 2.10
C LEU A 208 0.88 16.76 2.24
N LEU A 209 -0.25 16.79 2.95
CA LEU A 209 -1.04 18.01 3.17
C LEU A 209 -0.23 19.11 3.88
N ASN A 210 0.69 18.72 4.76
CA ASN A 210 1.56 19.66 5.48
C ASN A 210 2.83 20.04 4.72
N THR A 211 3.11 19.41 3.58
CA THR A 211 4.31 19.71 2.79
C THR A 211 4.19 21.09 2.14
N SER A 212 5.25 21.89 2.25
CA SER A 212 5.41 23.14 1.51
C SER A 212 5.70 22.84 0.05
N LEU A 213 4.96 23.47 -0.85
CA LEU A 213 5.09 23.33 -2.31
C LEU A 213 5.16 24.72 -2.94
N THR A 214 5.39 24.79 -4.24
CA THR A 214 5.19 26.03 -4.99
C THR A 214 3.75 26.54 -4.81
N PRO A 215 3.50 27.86 -4.94
CA PRO A 215 2.15 28.41 -4.89
C PRO A 215 1.21 27.74 -5.90
N ASN A 216 -0.10 27.74 -5.60
CA ASN A 216 -1.17 27.24 -6.47
C ASN A 216 -1.17 25.73 -6.74
N ILE A 217 -0.42 24.94 -5.98
CA ILE A 217 -0.51 23.48 -6.01
C ILE A 217 -1.57 23.00 -5.03
N ILE A 218 -2.55 22.24 -5.53
CA ILE A 218 -3.59 21.61 -4.73
C ILE A 218 -3.06 20.30 -4.16
N LYS A 219 -3.14 20.16 -2.83
CA LYS A 219 -2.83 18.91 -2.13
C LYS A 219 -4.12 18.19 -1.79
N VAL A 220 -4.15 16.88 -2.00
CA VAL A 220 -5.29 16.03 -1.66
C VAL A 220 -4.84 14.75 -0.95
N ALA A 221 -5.52 14.38 0.14
CA ALA A 221 -5.38 13.06 0.74
C ALA A 221 -6.58 12.21 0.31
N ILE A 222 -6.29 11.13 -0.41
CA ILE A 222 -7.30 10.22 -0.94
C ILE A 222 -7.36 9.03 0.02
N LEU A 223 -8.27 9.11 0.98
CA LEU A 223 -8.36 8.14 2.06
C LEU A 223 -9.60 7.29 1.89
N ASP A 224 -9.50 6.00 2.16
CA ASP A 224 -10.65 5.09 2.16
C ASP A 224 -10.64 4.19 3.40
N GLY A 225 -11.78 3.60 3.73
CA GLY A 225 -11.90 2.60 4.80
C GLY A 225 -12.32 3.18 6.15
N VAL A 226 -11.78 2.62 7.25
CA VAL A 226 -12.33 2.80 8.60
C VAL A 226 -12.20 4.24 9.14
N CYS A 227 -11.37 5.07 8.51
CA CYS A 227 -11.15 6.46 8.93
C CYS A 227 -12.41 7.36 8.85
N TYR A 228 -13.41 6.95 8.07
CA TYR A 228 -14.70 7.66 7.95
C TYR A 228 -15.80 7.16 8.87
N ILE A 229 -15.56 6.06 9.61
CA ILE A 229 -16.53 5.55 10.58
C ILE A 229 -16.69 6.57 11.70
N GLN A 230 -17.90 7.08 11.87
CA GLN A 230 -18.20 8.09 12.87
C GLN A 230 -17.97 7.54 14.28
N GLY A 231 -17.22 8.27 15.10
CA GLY A 231 -16.97 7.88 16.48
C GLY A 231 -15.82 8.64 17.12
N LYS A 232 -15.36 8.15 18.27
CA LYS A 232 -14.23 8.73 19.03
C LYS A 232 -12.89 8.07 18.70
N ASN A 233 -12.77 7.47 17.52
CA ASN A 233 -11.52 6.85 17.10
C ASN A 233 -10.52 7.93 16.63
N LYS A 234 -9.23 7.68 16.84
CA LYS A 234 -8.16 8.64 16.55
C LYS A 234 -8.21 9.14 15.11
N MET A 235 -8.43 8.25 14.13
CA MET A 235 -8.41 8.61 12.71
C MET A 235 -9.53 9.61 12.39
N PHE A 236 -10.76 9.29 12.77
CA PHE A 236 -11.92 10.15 12.54
C PHE A 236 -11.77 11.51 13.22
N GLU A 237 -11.25 11.55 14.45
CA GLU A 237 -10.97 12.80 15.15
C GLU A 237 -9.86 13.62 14.47
N THR A 238 -8.79 12.98 13.99
CA THR A 238 -7.74 13.65 13.21
C THR A 238 -8.34 14.34 11.98
N LEU A 239 -9.20 13.65 11.22
CA LEU A 239 -9.82 14.22 10.02
C LEU A 239 -10.78 15.37 10.37
N THR A 240 -11.67 15.17 11.34
CA THR A 240 -12.77 16.11 11.64
C THR A 240 -12.40 17.27 12.56
N LYS A 241 -11.33 17.15 13.35
CA LYS A 241 -10.87 18.22 14.25
C LYS A 241 -9.58 18.86 13.73
N GLY A 242 -8.62 18.05 13.30
CA GLY A 242 -7.29 18.52 12.86
C GLY A 242 -7.25 19.02 11.42
N TYR A 243 -7.91 18.31 10.51
CA TYR A 243 -7.77 18.55 9.06
C TYR A 243 -9.09 18.89 8.35
N GLN A 244 -10.11 19.33 9.10
CA GLN A 244 -11.46 19.51 8.59
C GLN A 244 -11.60 20.44 7.37
N ASN A 245 -10.65 21.34 7.13
CA ASN A 245 -10.68 22.28 6.00
C ASN A 245 -9.76 21.87 4.84
N HIS A 246 -9.03 20.77 4.95
CA HIS A 246 -8.15 20.27 3.91
C HIS A 246 -8.93 19.42 2.89
N ASN A 247 -8.36 19.22 1.70
CA ASN A 247 -8.91 18.32 0.70
C ASN A 247 -8.60 16.87 1.12
N ILE A 248 -9.55 16.26 1.82
CA ILE A 248 -9.51 14.86 2.20
C ILE A 248 -10.78 14.23 1.69
N LEU A 249 -10.66 13.17 0.88
CA LEU A 249 -11.82 12.53 0.29
C LEU A 249 -11.59 11.06 -0.07
N SER A 250 -12.71 10.33 -0.17
CA SER A 250 -12.73 8.97 -0.72
C SER A 250 -12.35 8.98 -2.20
N ALA A 251 -11.66 7.93 -2.67
CA ALA A 251 -11.39 7.74 -4.09
C ALA A 251 -12.67 7.82 -4.94
N LEU A 252 -13.82 7.44 -4.39
CA LEU A 252 -15.12 7.49 -5.04
C LEU A 252 -15.58 8.91 -5.41
N LEU A 253 -15.07 9.94 -4.72
CA LEU A 253 -15.35 11.35 -5.01
C LEU A 253 -14.23 12.03 -5.80
N LEU A 254 -13.15 11.31 -6.14
CA LEU A 254 -11.98 11.89 -6.80
C LEU A 254 -12.32 12.49 -8.15
N ARG A 255 -13.19 11.84 -8.93
CA ARG A 255 -13.64 12.39 -10.21
C ARG A 255 -14.29 13.76 -10.01
N ASP A 256 -15.29 13.84 -9.16
CA ASP A 256 -16.02 15.10 -8.93
C ASP A 256 -15.10 16.20 -8.42
N PHE A 257 -14.15 15.85 -7.54
CA PHE A 257 -13.11 16.77 -7.08
C PHE A 257 -12.29 17.34 -8.25
N LEU A 258 -11.76 16.48 -9.13
CA LEU A 258 -10.92 16.90 -10.26
C LEU A 258 -11.64 17.85 -11.21
N TYR A 259 -12.93 17.68 -11.46
CA TYR A 259 -13.66 18.58 -12.37
C TYR A 259 -14.12 19.89 -11.70
N GLN A 260 -14.11 19.96 -10.37
CA GLN A 260 -14.53 21.14 -9.60
C GLN A 260 -13.37 22.05 -9.15
N VAL A 261 -12.11 21.59 -9.25
CA VAL A 261 -10.95 22.40 -8.80
C VAL A 261 -10.78 23.68 -9.57
#